data_AF-A0A4Y7L7A2-F1
#
_entry.id   AF-A0A4Y7L7A2-F1
#
_cell.length_a   1.000
_cell.length_b   1.000
_cell.length_c   1.000
_cell.angle_alpha   90.00
_cell.angle_beta   90.00
_cell.angle_gamma   90.00
#
_symmetry.space_group_name_H-M   'P 1'
#
loop_
_entity.id
_entity.type
_entity.pdbx_description
1 polymer ?
#
loop_
_entity_poly.entity_id
_entity_poly.type
_entity_poly.pdbx_seq_one_letter_code
_entity_poly.pdbx_strand_id
1 'polypeptide(L)'
;MVSLFFIRVILSQHQRGAANGISMTWMSLFKAFGPFGGGALFSWGQSRKNASFLPGSEMVFFVLNMVEVVGLLMTFKPFLALPQQRG
;
A
#
# COMPACT_ATOMS: atom_id res chain seq x y z
N MET A 1 -17.44 -12.21 -37.72
CA MET A 1 -16.21 -12.33 -36.91
C MET A 1 -15.67 -10.98 -36.41
N VAL A 2 -15.54 -9.96 -37.26
CA VAL A 2 -14.96 -8.65 -36.89
C VAL A 2 -15.71 -7.90 -35.77
N SER A 3 -17.05 -7.91 -35.77
CA SER A 3 -17.86 -7.25 -34.73
C SER A 3 -17.62 -7.81 -33.31
N LEU A 4 -17.41 -9.13 -33.19
CA LEU A 4 -17.11 -9.77 -31.91
C LEU A 4 -15.72 -9.39 -31.37
N PHE A 5 -14.75 -9.13 -32.27
CA PHE A 5 -13.42 -8.67 -31.87
C PHE A 5 -13.50 -7.26 -31.29
N PHE A 6 -14.23 -6.35 -31.93
CA PHE A 6 -14.43 -4.98 -31.42
C PHE A 6 -15.13 -4.96 -30.05
N ILE A 7 -16.20 -5.73 -29.88
CA ILE A 7 -16.93 -5.81 -28.61
C ILE A 7 -16.01 -6.29 -27.47
N ARG A 8 -15.15 -7.30 -27.74
CA ARG A 8 -14.19 -7.80 -26.74
C ARG A 8 -13.12 -6.77 -26.36
N VAL A 9 -12.60 -6.02 -27.34
CA VAL A 9 -11.62 -4.97 -27.09
C VAL A 9 -12.22 -3.85 -26.23
N ILE A 10 -13.44 -3.40 -26.54
CA ILE A 10 -14.14 -2.35 -25.80
C ILE A 10 -14.40 -2.76 -24.34
N LEU A 11 -14.90 -3.98 -24.11
CA LEU A 11 -15.12 -4.51 -22.76
C LEU A 11 -13.82 -4.58 -21.95
N SER A 12 -12.72 -5.04 -22.58
CA SER A 12 -11.42 -5.13 -21.91
C SER A 12 -10.84 -3.75 -21.54
N GLN A 13 -11.05 -2.74 -22.39
CA GLN A 13 -10.57 -1.39 -22.11
C GLN A 13 -11.40 -0.68 -21.05
N HIS A 14 -12.70 -0.93 -20.98
CA HIS A 14 -13.54 -0.40 -19.90
C HIS A 14 -13.10 -0.95 -18.53
N GLN A 15 -12.86 -2.26 -18.43
CA GLN A 15 -12.34 -2.87 -17.21
C GLN A 15 -10.92 -2.40 -16.87
N ARG A 16 -10.03 -2.25 -17.84
CA ARG A 16 -8.68 -1.72 -17.63
C ARG A 16 -8.69 -0.25 -17.24
N GLY A 17 -9.59 0.56 -17.81
CA GLY A 17 -9.78 1.97 -17.47
C GLY A 17 -10.28 2.16 -16.03
N ALA A 18 -11.27 1.37 -15.62
CA ALA A 18 -11.74 1.35 -14.23
C ALA A 18 -10.65 0.85 -13.26
N ALA A 19 -9.94 -0.23 -13.61
CA ALA A 19 -8.85 -0.75 -12.80
C ALA A 19 -7.69 0.23 -12.65
N ASN A 20 -7.32 0.94 -13.73
CA ASN A 20 -6.30 1.99 -13.71
C ASN A 20 -6.74 3.22 -12.90
N GLY A 21 -8.04 3.56 -12.93
CA GLY A 21 -8.59 4.63 -12.10
C GLY A 21 -8.52 4.29 -10.60
N ILE A 22 -8.89 3.06 -10.23
CA ILE A 22 -8.84 2.59 -8.84
C ILE A 22 -7.40 2.45 -8.34
N SER A 23 -6.48 1.96 -9.19
CA SER A 23 -5.07 1.89 -8.80
C SER A 23 -4.46 3.28 -8.61
N MET A 24 -4.80 4.26 -9.46
CA MET A 24 -4.32 5.64 -9.32
C MET A 24 -4.89 6.34 -8.08
N THR A 25 -6.16 6.11 -7.72
CA THR A 25 -6.72 6.68 -6.48
C THR A 25 -6.08 6.06 -5.25
N TRP A 26 -5.90 4.74 -5.23
CA TRP A 26 -5.23 4.03 -4.12
C TRP A 26 -3.77 4.48 -3.97
N MET A 27 -3.05 4.59 -5.09
CA MET A 27 -1.66 5.05 -5.12
C MET A 27 -1.53 6.48 -4.63
N SER A 28 -2.44 7.39 -5.01
CA SER A 28 -2.43 8.77 -4.52
C SER A 28 -2.75 8.86 -3.03
N LEU A 29 -3.74 8.10 -2.56
CA LEU A 29 -4.09 8.02 -1.14
C LEU A 29 -2.91 7.56 -0.29
N PHE A 30 -2.27 6.44 -0.63
CA PHE A 30 -1.09 5.95 0.10
C PHE A 30 0.09 6.93 0.03
N LYS A 31 0.28 7.62 -1.10
CA LYS A 31 1.29 8.67 -1.24
C LYS A 31 1.02 9.89 -0.37
N ALA A 32 -0.23 10.19 -0.04
CA ALA A 32 -0.58 11.27 0.88
C ALA A 32 -0.39 10.87 2.36
N PHE A 33 -0.72 9.62 2.71
CA PHE A 33 -0.57 9.12 4.08
C PHE A 33 0.88 8.86 4.49
N GLY A 34 1.78 8.54 3.55
CA GLY A 34 3.21 8.32 3.86
C GLY A 34 3.89 9.54 4.52
N PRO A 35 3.88 10.73 3.86
CA PRO A 35 4.45 11.94 4.42
C PRO A 35 3.73 12.42 5.70
N PHE A 36 2.39 12.31 5.72
CA PHE A 36 1.59 12.74 6.87
C PHE A 36 1.82 11.83 8.10
N GLY A 37 1.82 10.52 7.90
CA GLY A 37 2.11 9.52 8.94
C GLY A 37 3.54 9.64 9.46
N GLY A 38 4.52 9.81 8.57
CA GLY A 38 5.91 10.06 8.95
C GLY A 38 6.10 11.34 9.76
N GLY A 39 5.44 12.44 9.36
CA GLY A 39 5.47 13.70 10.10
C GLY A 39 4.79 13.64 11.47
N ALA A 40 3.64 12.97 11.57
CA ALA A 40 2.93 12.78 12.84
C ALA A 40 3.73 11.88 13.81
N LEU A 41 4.32 10.78 13.31
CA LEU A 41 5.21 9.92 14.10
C LEU A 41 6.45 10.66 14.58
N PHE A 42 7.05 11.49 13.73
CA PHE A 42 8.21 12.30 14.10
C PHE A 42 7.85 13.36 15.16
N SER A 43 6.72 14.06 15.01
CA SER A 43 6.22 15.01 16.00
C SER A 43 5.94 14.35 17.35
N TRP A 44 5.37 13.14 17.34
CA TRP A 44 5.13 12.35 18.54
C TRP A 44 6.43 11.87 19.21
N GLY A 45 7.42 11.46 18.41
CA GLY A 45 8.76 11.11 18.89
C GLY A 45 9.46 12.29 19.57
N GLN A 46 9.36 13.51 19.01
CA GLN A 46 9.93 14.72 19.62
C GLN A 46 9.29 15.05 20.97
N SER A 47 7.97 14.91 21.12
CA SER A 47 7.27 15.14 22.39
C SER A 47 7.64 14.16 23.51
N ARG A 48 8.23 13.00 23.17
CA ARG A 48 8.63 11.94 24.11
C ARG A 48 10.13 11.93 24.45
N LYS A 49 10.87 12.97 24.06
CA LYS A 49 12.32 13.09 24.30
C LYS A 49 12.75 12.94 25.77
N ASN A 50 11.86 13.25 26.72
CA ASN A 50 12.16 13.25 28.15
C ASN A 50 11.66 11.97 28.88
N ALA A 51 11.27 10.93 28.15
CA ALA A 51 10.79 9.68 28.73
C ALA A 51 11.97 8.73 29.06
N SER A 52 11.96 8.14 30.26
CA SER A 52 13.00 7.21 30.72
C SER A 52 12.94 5.82 30.04
N PHE A 53 11.93 5.55 29.23
CA PHE A 53 11.75 4.27 28.53
C PHE A 53 11.29 4.53 27.09
N LEU A 54 12.13 4.14 26.12
CA LEU A 54 12.04 4.42 24.68
C LEU A 54 12.03 5.94 24.34
N PRO A 55 13.21 6.58 24.36
CA PRO A 55 13.38 7.97 23.92
C PRO A 55 12.93 8.17 22.46
N GLY A 56 12.64 9.42 22.10
CA GLY A 56 11.91 9.78 20.88
C GLY A 56 12.33 9.07 19.59
N SER A 57 13.63 8.85 19.36
CA SER A 57 14.15 8.12 18.20
C SER A 57 13.83 6.63 18.23
N GLU A 58 14.04 5.96 19.36
CA GLU A 58 13.77 4.52 19.51
C GLU A 58 12.28 4.19 19.35
N MET A 59 11.38 5.06 19.81
CA MET A 59 9.93 4.93 19.55
C MET A 59 9.61 4.94 18.05
N VAL A 60 10.22 5.86 17.28
CA VAL A 60 9.99 5.95 15.83
C VAL A 60 10.51 4.70 15.12
N PHE A 61 11.72 4.25 15.46
CA PHE A 61 12.26 3.01 14.90
C PHE A 61 11.42 1.79 15.25
N PHE A 62 10.90 1.70 16.48
CA PHE A 62 10.03 0.62 16.91
C PHE A 62 8.74 0.55 16.08
N VAL A 63 8.07 1.70 15.88
CA VAL A 63 6.84 1.76 15.07
C VAL A 63 7.14 1.42 13.60
N LEU A 64 8.23 1.93 13.04
CA LEU A 64 8.64 1.60 11.66
C LEU A 64 8.92 0.10 11.49
N ASN A 65 9.65 -0.51 12.43
CA ASN A 65 9.91 -1.95 12.42
C ASN A 65 8.62 -2.76 12.57
N MET A 66 7.65 -2.31 13.37
CA MET A 66 6.36 -3.00 13.50
C MET A 66 5.57 -2.99 12.18
N VAL A 67 5.52 -1.83 11.51
CA VAL A 67 4.88 -1.70 10.19
C VAL A 67 5.61 -2.54 9.14
N GLU A 68 6.94 -2.58 9.18
CA GLU A 68 7.77 -3.41 8.30
C GLU A 68 7.48 -4.91 8.50
N VAL A 69 7.40 -5.38 9.75
CA VAL A 69 7.04 -6.76 10.05
C VAL A 69 5.63 -7.09 9.55
N VAL A 70 4.64 -6.19 9.72
CA VAL A 70 3.29 -6.39 9.17
C VAL A 70 3.31 -6.43 7.65
N GLY A 71 4.05 -5.53 6.99
CA GLY A 71 4.19 -5.51 5.54
C GLY A 71 4.89 -6.75 4.99
N LEU A 72 5.91 -7.23 5.70
CA LEU A 72 6.65 -8.45 5.39
C LEU A 72 5.77 -9.69 5.59
N LEU A 73 4.96 -9.72 6.66
CA LEU A 73 3.94 -10.73 6.89
C LEU A 73 2.90 -10.78 5.78
N MET A 74 2.44 -9.62 5.30
CA MET A 74 1.53 -9.51 4.16
C MET A 74 2.18 -9.91 2.82
N THR A 75 3.50 -9.80 2.70
CA THR A 75 4.27 -10.19 1.50
C THR A 75 4.53 -11.70 1.42
N PHE A 76 4.34 -12.45 2.52
CA PHE A 76 4.44 -13.90 2.45
C PHE A 76 3.33 -14.51 1.56
N LYS A 77 3.66 -15.67 0.99
CA LYS A 77 2.85 -16.46 0.04
C LYS A 77 1.36 -16.68 0.37
N PRO A 78 0.84 -16.65 1.62
CA PRO A 78 -0.61 -16.78 1.85
C PRO A 78 -1.48 -15.68 1.20
N PHE A 79 -0.92 -14.52 0.82
CA PHE A 79 -1.70 -13.41 0.23
C PHE A 79 -1.42 -13.15 -1.26
N LEU A 80 -0.29 -13.64 -1.78
CA LEU A 80 0.00 -13.66 -3.22
C LEU A 80 -0.61 -14.92 -3.84
N ALA A 81 -1.93 -14.98 -3.91
CA ALA A 81 -2.61 -16.00 -4.71
C ALA A 81 -2.16 -15.84 -6.17
N LEU A 82 -1.29 -16.75 -6.62
CA LEU A 82 -0.92 -16.84 -8.03
C LEU A 82 -2.21 -17.10 -8.81
N PRO A 83 -2.52 -16.32 -9.87
CA PRO A 83 -3.63 -16.66 -10.72
C PRO A 83 -3.37 -18.05 -11.31
N GLN A 84 -4.21 -19.01 -10.92
CA GLN A 84 -4.24 -20.36 -11.49
C GLN A 84 -4.42 -20.20 -13.00
N GLN A 85 -3.33 -20.33 -13.76
CA GLN A 85 -3.37 -20.49 -15.21
C GLN A 85 -4.05 -21.83 -15.48
N ARG A 86 -5.35 -21.76 -15.76
CA ARG A 86 -6.15 -22.89 -16.19
C ARG A 86 -5.74 -23.20 -17.62
N GLY A 87 -5.01 -24.30 -17.79
CA GLY A 87 -4.77 -24.94 -19.08
C GLY A 87 -6.06 -25.41 -19.74
#